data_AF-A0A454WJ55-F1
#
_entry.id   AF-A0A454WJ55-F1
#
_cell.length_a   1.000
_cell.length_b   1.000
_cell.length_c   1.000
_cell.angle_alpha   90.00
_cell.angle_beta   90.00
_cell.angle_gamma   90.00
#
_symmetry.space_group_name_H-M   'P 1'
#
loop_
_entity.id
_entity.type
_entity.pdbx_description
1 polymer ?
#
loop_
_entity_poly.entity_id
_entity_poly.type
_entity_poly.pdbx_seq_one_letter_code
_entity_poly.pdbx_strand_id
1 'polypeptide(L)'
;MVARGAGTGCCTRDEREAAVRAVEEQLNRDYQRWRAASAEALRMAVADVEEHELVWIVSWTSEEFVRTRNPEFMLAGNGPYLVDRVDEGLHQIGVVSAVTGEWEADYRARIRGLPVRTAVDDLHDVLRGVAATRGRMHAVRTLRQRLPVFSPAEAITYVSGLLEGNAPARLVAVATRELVEPLNPVLGVKTILSGAAIRAGQRPEG
;
A
#
# COMPACT_ATOMS: atom_id res chain seq x y z
N MET A 1 14.17 26.67 33.10
CA MET A 1 14.16 26.19 31.70
C MET A 1 14.67 24.75 31.68
N VAL A 2 13.78 23.76 31.75
CA VAL A 2 13.98 22.42 31.18
C VAL A 2 12.57 21.87 30.90
N ALA A 3 12.15 21.92 29.64
CA ALA A 3 10.93 21.25 29.20
C ALA A 3 11.23 19.75 29.04
N ARG A 4 10.42 18.92 29.69
CA ARG A 4 10.44 17.45 29.57
C ARG A 4 10.00 17.06 28.16
N GLY A 5 10.91 16.51 27.36
CA GLY A 5 10.58 15.73 26.18
C GLY A 5 10.14 14.32 26.59
N ALA A 6 8.85 14.16 26.88
CA ALA A 6 8.21 12.86 27.12
C ALA A 6 6.82 12.92 26.46
N GLY A 7 6.78 12.82 25.13
CA GLY A 7 5.53 12.91 24.36
C GLY A 7 5.44 11.91 23.22
N THR A 8 6.57 11.50 22.63
CA THR A 8 6.55 10.68 21.41
C THR A 8 6.52 9.17 21.66
N GLY A 9 7.07 8.69 22.79
CA GLY A 9 7.17 7.24 23.06
C GLY A 9 5.92 6.58 23.67
N CYS A 10 5.00 7.37 24.27
CA CYS A 10 3.76 6.83 24.83
C CYS A 10 2.70 6.64 23.73
N CYS A 11 2.56 7.64 22.84
CA CYS A 11 1.60 7.59 21.74
C CYS A 11 1.87 6.42 20.79
N THR A 12 3.13 6.15 20.43
CA THR A 12 3.46 5.02 19.55
C THR A 12 3.19 3.66 20.20
N ARG A 13 3.37 3.53 21.53
CA ARG A 13 3.06 2.29 22.24
C ARG A 13 1.55 2.03 22.28
N ASP A 14 0.76 3.06 22.56
CA ASP A 14 -0.69 2.93 22.64
C ASP A 14 -1.32 2.68 21.25
N GLU A 15 -0.79 3.33 20.21
CA GLU A 15 -1.12 3.05 18.80
C GLU A 15 -0.78 1.60 18.41
N ARG A 16 0.41 1.12 18.79
CA ARG A 16 0.83 -0.27 18.54
C ARG A 16 -0.10 -1.27 19.22
N GLU A 17 -0.44 -1.03 20.49
CA GLU A 17 -1.38 -1.88 21.23
C GLU A 17 -2.78 -1.86 20.62
N ALA A 18 -3.25 -0.72 20.11
CA ALA A 18 -4.52 -0.63 19.39
C ALA A 18 -4.50 -1.46 18.09
N ALA A 19 -3.41 -1.41 17.34
CA ALA A 19 -3.23 -2.23 16.14
C ALA A 19 -3.24 -3.74 16.46
N VAL A 20 -2.56 -4.16 17.53
CA VAL A 20 -2.59 -5.55 18.02
C VAL A 20 -4.03 -5.97 18.31
N ARG A 21 -4.76 -5.18 19.11
CA ARG A 21 -6.15 -5.49 19.48
C ARG A 21 -7.07 -5.62 18.27
N ALA A 22 -6.96 -4.72 17.29
CA ALA A 22 -7.76 -4.77 16.07
C ALA A 22 -7.55 -6.08 15.29
N VAL A 23 -6.30 -6.56 15.23
CA VAL A 23 -5.96 -7.83 14.57
C VAL A 23 -6.43 -9.02 15.41
N GLU A 24 -6.24 -9.02 16.73
CA GLU A 24 -6.74 -10.09 17.60
C GLU A 24 -8.26 -10.26 17.51
N GLU A 25 -9.01 -9.15 17.44
CA GLU A 25 -10.45 -9.18 17.22
C GLU A 25 -10.84 -9.77 15.87
N GLN A 26 -10.10 -9.44 14.81
CA GLN A 26 -10.32 -10.04 13.48
C GLN A 26 -9.97 -11.53 13.47
N LEU A 27 -8.84 -11.93 14.07
CA LEU A 27 -8.44 -13.33 14.19
C LEU A 27 -9.47 -14.14 15.00
N ASN A 28 -10.04 -13.56 16.06
CA ASN A 28 -11.12 -14.20 16.80
C ASN A 28 -12.39 -14.35 15.94
N ARG A 29 -12.76 -13.33 15.14
CA ARG A 29 -13.89 -13.44 14.20
C ARG A 29 -13.65 -14.55 13.17
N ASP A 30 -12.45 -14.67 12.63
CA ASP A 30 -12.06 -15.72 11.69
C ASP A 30 -12.13 -17.10 12.35
N TYR A 31 -11.58 -17.23 13.56
CA TYR A 31 -11.62 -18.45 14.35
C TYR A 31 -13.06 -18.93 14.59
N GLN A 32 -13.97 -18.05 15.01
CA GLN A 32 -15.37 -18.44 15.21
C GLN A 32 -16.03 -18.94 13.90
N ARG A 33 -15.72 -18.31 12.77
CA ARG A 33 -16.20 -18.76 11.45
C ARG A 33 -15.66 -20.13 11.08
N TRP A 34 -14.36 -20.36 11.27
CA TRP A 34 -13.74 -21.65 10.97
C TRP A 34 -14.21 -22.75 11.91
N ARG A 35 -14.36 -22.46 13.20
CA ARG A 35 -14.86 -23.40 14.20
C ARG A 35 -16.28 -23.87 13.88
N ALA A 36 -17.12 -22.98 13.34
CA ALA A 36 -18.45 -23.36 12.89
C ALA A 36 -18.44 -24.31 11.68
N ALA A 37 -17.37 -24.27 10.86
CA ALA A 37 -17.21 -25.11 9.68
C ALA A 37 -16.38 -26.39 9.92
N SER A 38 -15.49 -26.39 10.93
CA SER A 38 -14.60 -27.51 11.26
C SER A 38 -14.26 -27.54 12.74
N ALA A 39 -14.34 -28.72 13.35
CA ALA A 39 -13.92 -28.94 14.74
C ALA A 39 -12.40 -28.84 14.94
N GLU A 40 -11.62 -28.93 13.85
CA GLU A 40 -10.15 -28.87 13.86
C GLU A 40 -9.62 -27.44 13.66
N ALA A 41 -10.48 -26.42 13.72
CA ALA A 41 -10.06 -25.04 13.60
C ALA A 41 -9.05 -24.67 14.69
N LEU A 42 -7.87 -24.22 14.27
CA LEU A 42 -6.82 -23.73 15.16
C LEU A 42 -7.07 -22.27 15.54
N ARG A 43 -6.73 -21.92 16.77
CA ARG A 43 -6.74 -20.53 17.22
C ARG A 43 -5.48 -19.81 16.74
N MET A 44 -5.65 -18.56 16.31
CA MET A 44 -4.58 -17.74 15.80
C MET A 44 -4.19 -16.67 16.81
N ALA A 45 -2.92 -16.28 16.80
CA ALA A 45 -2.35 -15.26 17.65
C ALA A 45 -1.44 -14.33 16.86
N VAL A 46 -1.30 -13.09 17.34
CA VAL A 46 -0.30 -12.14 16.85
C VAL A 46 1.08 -12.67 17.22
N ALA A 47 1.97 -12.72 16.23
CA ALA A 47 3.34 -13.22 16.36
C ALA A 47 4.35 -12.07 16.46
N ASP A 48 4.15 -11.01 15.68
CA ASP A 48 5.03 -9.84 15.65
C ASP A 48 4.32 -8.60 15.12
N VAL A 49 4.84 -7.42 15.48
CA VAL A 49 4.34 -6.12 15.00
C VAL A 49 5.51 -5.22 14.64
N GLU A 50 5.56 -4.84 13.37
CA GLU A 50 6.54 -3.94 12.81
C GLU A 50 5.92 -2.56 12.55
N GLU A 51 6.68 -1.51 12.87
CA GLU A 51 6.30 -0.14 12.57
C GLU A 51 6.67 0.20 11.12
N HIS A 52 5.70 0.65 10.34
CA HIS A 52 5.91 1.23 9.03
C HIS A 52 5.40 2.68 9.01
N GLU A 53 5.87 3.50 8.07
CA GLU A 53 5.48 4.92 8.00
C GLU A 53 3.98 5.14 7.74
N LEU A 54 3.32 4.19 7.06
CA LEU A 54 1.89 4.26 6.72
C LEU A 54 1.00 3.46 7.69
N VAL A 55 1.51 2.35 8.21
CA VAL A 55 0.73 1.27 8.82
C VAL A 55 1.51 0.59 9.95
N TRP A 56 0.81 -0.14 10.80
CA TRP A 56 1.41 -1.23 11.58
C TRP A 56 1.30 -2.52 10.76
N ILE A 57 2.42 -3.22 10.57
CA ILE A 57 2.45 -4.52 9.90
C ILE A 57 2.37 -5.59 10.99
N VAL A 58 1.28 -6.36 11.02
CA VAL A 58 0.99 -7.33 12.08
C VAL A 58 1.05 -8.74 11.52
N SER A 59 2.11 -9.46 11.91
CA SER A 59 2.30 -10.87 11.59
C SER A 59 1.54 -11.74 12.58
N TRP A 60 0.96 -12.83 12.09
CA TRP A 60 0.14 -13.75 12.89
C TRP A 60 0.39 -15.20 12.50
N THR A 61 0.16 -16.11 13.45
CA THR A 61 0.34 -17.55 13.27
C THR A 61 -0.56 -18.31 14.26
N SER A 62 -0.43 -19.64 14.34
CA SER A 62 -1.20 -20.40 15.33
C SER A 62 -0.74 -20.12 16.76
N GLU A 63 -1.68 -20.10 17.70
CA GLU A 63 -1.38 -19.95 19.12
C GLU A 63 -0.51 -21.11 19.64
N GLU A 64 -0.78 -22.33 19.18
CA GLU A 64 0.06 -23.52 19.42
C GLU A 64 1.52 -23.30 19.05
N PHE A 65 1.81 -22.73 17.88
CA PHE A 65 3.19 -22.46 17.46
C PHE A 65 3.85 -21.41 18.35
N VAL A 66 3.15 -20.33 18.69
CA VAL A 66 3.69 -19.29 19.58
C VAL A 66 4.08 -19.88 20.93
N ARG A 67 3.23 -20.75 21.49
CA ARG A 67 3.41 -21.40 22.79
C ARG A 67 4.50 -22.47 22.80
N THR A 68 4.53 -23.35 21.79
CA THR A 68 5.33 -24.59 21.80
C THR A 68 6.56 -24.53 20.93
N ARG A 69 6.58 -23.62 19.94
CA ARG A 69 7.54 -23.58 18.84
C ARG A 69 7.62 -24.87 18.02
N ASN A 70 6.62 -25.76 18.10
CA ASN A 70 6.56 -26.97 17.28
C ASN A 70 6.27 -26.61 15.81
N PRO A 71 7.18 -26.88 14.86
CA PRO A 71 7.02 -26.52 13.45
C PRO A 71 5.76 -27.08 12.76
N GLU A 72 5.16 -28.17 13.27
CA GLU A 72 3.91 -28.70 12.72
C GLU A 72 2.74 -27.69 12.77
N PHE A 73 2.80 -26.74 13.71
CA PHE A 73 1.81 -25.68 13.86
C PHE A 73 2.22 -24.38 13.17
N MET A 74 3.38 -24.34 12.51
CA MET A 74 3.84 -23.17 11.78
C MET A 74 3.01 -23.01 10.50
N LEU A 75 2.24 -21.93 10.43
CA LEU A 75 1.51 -21.58 9.21
C LEU A 75 2.41 -20.81 8.25
N ALA A 76 2.75 -21.43 7.12
CA ALA A 76 3.46 -20.80 6.02
C ALA A 76 2.47 -20.21 5.01
N GLY A 77 2.74 -18.99 4.52
CA GLY A 77 2.00 -18.39 3.40
C GLY A 77 0.86 -17.45 3.78
N ASN A 78 0.52 -17.32 5.07
CA ASN A 78 -0.41 -16.30 5.53
C ASN A 78 0.29 -14.94 5.51
N GLY A 79 -0.23 -14.00 4.71
CA GLY A 79 0.30 -12.66 4.68
C GLY A 79 -0.22 -11.81 5.85
N PRO A 80 0.55 -10.78 6.25
CA PRO A 80 0.26 -9.98 7.44
C PRO A 80 -0.99 -9.12 7.25
N TYR A 81 -1.52 -8.67 8.39
CA TYR A 81 -2.47 -7.58 8.42
C TYR A 81 -1.73 -6.24 8.39
N LEU A 82 -2.34 -5.25 7.74
CA LEU A 82 -1.92 -3.86 7.81
C LEU A 82 -2.99 -3.09 8.59
N VAL A 83 -2.58 -2.40 9.65
CA VAL A 83 -3.46 -1.49 10.39
C VAL A 83 -3.07 -0.06 10.08
N ASP A 84 -4.01 0.70 9.54
CA ASP A 84 -3.81 2.07 9.15
C ASP A 84 -3.50 2.98 10.36
N ARG A 85 -2.41 3.75 10.30
CA ARG A 85 -2.02 4.62 11.42
C ARG A 85 -2.87 5.89 11.58
N VAL A 86 -3.69 6.23 10.60
CA VAL A 86 -4.50 7.47 10.62
C VAL A 86 -5.98 7.17 10.80
N ASP A 87 -6.50 6.16 10.11
CA ASP A 87 -7.92 5.85 10.13
C ASP A 87 -8.27 4.52 10.80
N GLU A 88 -7.27 3.80 11.31
CA GLU A 88 -7.39 2.48 11.96
C GLU A 88 -7.98 1.38 11.07
N GLY A 89 -8.07 1.63 9.75
CA GLY A 89 -8.50 0.65 8.77
C GLY A 89 -7.67 -0.64 8.82
N LEU A 90 -8.35 -1.77 8.72
CA LEU A 90 -7.74 -3.10 8.71
C LEU A 90 -7.71 -3.65 7.29
N HIS A 91 -6.51 -3.98 6.83
CA HIS A 91 -6.25 -4.51 5.51
C HIS A 91 -5.37 -5.77 5.60
N GLN A 92 -5.30 -6.52 4.51
CA GLN A 92 -4.49 -7.73 4.40
C GLN A 92 -3.71 -7.71 3.09
N ILE A 93 -2.46 -8.15 3.15
CA ILE A 93 -1.61 -8.36 1.99
C ILE A 93 -1.14 -9.82 1.94
N GLY A 94 -0.71 -10.30 0.77
CA GLY A 94 -0.06 -11.59 0.64
C GLY A 94 1.41 -11.57 1.09
N VAL A 95 1.96 -12.74 1.44
CA VAL A 95 3.36 -12.87 1.90
C VAL A 95 4.38 -12.33 0.89
N VAL A 96 4.17 -12.57 -0.41
CA VAL A 96 5.05 -12.07 -1.47
C VAL A 96 5.05 -10.55 -1.48
N SER A 97 3.86 -9.95 -1.42
CA SER A 97 3.72 -8.49 -1.40
C SER A 97 4.39 -7.87 -0.17
N ALA A 98 4.25 -8.51 1.00
CA ALA A 98 4.92 -8.07 2.23
C ALA A 98 6.45 -8.08 2.11
N VAL A 99 7.01 -9.14 1.50
CA VAL A 99 8.47 -9.29 1.32
C VAL A 99 9.02 -8.33 0.26
N THR A 100 8.28 -8.05 -0.81
CA THR A 100 8.75 -7.20 -1.91
C THR A 100 8.46 -5.72 -1.69
N GLY A 101 7.54 -5.36 -0.78
CA GLY A 101 7.10 -3.97 -0.56
C GLY A 101 6.13 -3.44 -1.62
N GLU A 102 5.75 -4.25 -2.60
CA GLU A 102 4.89 -3.86 -3.73
C GLU A 102 3.49 -3.38 -3.31
N TRP A 103 3.06 -3.75 -2.10
CA TRP A 103 1.79 -3.29 -1.52
C TRP A 103 1.73 -1.76 -1.32
N GLU A 104 2.87 -1.08 -1.11
CA GLU A 104 2.89 0.33 -0.72
C GLU A 104 2.29 1.26 -1.78
N ALA A 105 2.62 1.03 -3.05
CA ALA A 105 2.12 1.86 -4.15
C ALA A 105 0.61 1.78 -4.24
N ASP A 106 0.07 0.56 -4.13
CA ASP A 106 -1.37 0.32 -4.09
C ASP A 106 -2.03 0.93 -2.86
N TYR A 107 -1.39 0.79 -1.69
CA TYR A 107 -1.89 1.34 -0.43
C TYR A 107 -2.00 2.86 -0.49
N ARG A 108 -0.92 3.54 -0.90
CA ARG A 108 -0.89 5.00 -1.02
C ARG A 108 -1.94 5.47 -2.03
N ALA A 109 -1.99 4.88 -3.21
CA ALA A 109 -2.88 5.34 -4.29
C ALA A 109 -4.35 5.02 -4.02
N ARG A 110 -4.69 3.76 -3.77
CA ARG A 110 -6.10 3.32 -3.70
C ARG A 110 -6.69 3.45 -2.31
N ILE A 111 -5.94 3.09 -1.27
CA ILE A 111 -6.47 3.07 0.10
C ILE A 111 -6.42 4.48 0.70
N ARG A 112 -5.27 5.15 0.60
CA ARG A 112 -5.06 6.48 1.19
C ARG A 112 -5.41 7.64 0.27
N GLY A 113 -5.56 7.40 -1.04
CA GLY A 113 -5.77 8.48 -2.02
C GLY A 113 -4.60 9.48 -2.07
N LEU A 114 -3.42 9.07 -1.60
CA LEU A 114 -2.23 9.90 -1.64
C LEU A 114 -1.66 9.93 -3.05
N PRO A 115 -1.12 11.07 -3.50
CA PRO A 115 -0.43 11.14 -4.78
C PRO A 115 0.80 10.25 -4.74
N VAL A 116 0.76 9.14 -5.48
CA VAL A 116 1.92 8.28 -5.71
C VAL A 116 2.65 8.83 -6.91
N ARG A 117 3.95 9.09 -6.76
CA ARG A 117 4.83 9.36 -7.91
C ARG A 117 4.79 8.13 -8.82
N THR A 118 4.24 8.31 -10.02
CA THR A 118 4.09 7.26 -11.02
C THR A 118 5.28 7.24 -11.98
N ALA A 119 5.44 6.13 -12.69
CA ALA A 119 6.41 6.04 -13.80
C ALA A 119 6.19 7.13 -14.88
N VAL A 120 4.98 7.67 -14.98
CA VAL A 120 4.67 8.81 -15.87
C VAL A 120 5.24 10.12 -15.32
N ASP A 121 5.21 10.32 -14.01
CA ASP A 121 5.82 11.50 -13.38
C ASP A 121 7.36 11.47 -13.54
N ASP A 122 7.97 10.29 -13.42
CA ASP A 122 9.41 10.11 -13.68
C ASP A 122 9.74 10.35 -15.15
N LEU A 123 8.89 9.89 -16.07
CA LEU A 123 9.01 10.22 -17.49
C LEU A 123 8.96 11.74 -17.69
N HIS A 124 8.03 12.44 -17.05
CA HIS A 124 7.89 13.90 -17.18
C HIS A 124 9.16 14.63 -16.74
N ASP A 125 9.73 14.25 -15.61
CA ASP A 125 10.96 14.87 -15.09
C ASP A 125 12.15 14.63 -16.02
N VAL A 126 12.30 13.41 -16.54
CA VAL A 126 13.32 13.10 -17.55
C VAL A 126 13.14 13.96 -18.80
N LEU A 127 11.91 14.09 -19.31
CA LEU A 127 11.65 14.87 -20.51
C LEU A 127 11.92 16.37 -20.31
N ARG A 128 11.52 16.93 -19.16
CA ARG A 128 11.83 18.32 -18.81
C ARG A 128 13.33 18.54 -18.68
N GLY A 129 14.05 17.63 -18.02
CA GLY A 129 15.50 17.70 -17.90
C GLY A 129 16.24 17.62 -19.24
N VAL A 130 15.82 16.71 -20.13
CA VAL A 130 16.41 16.60 -21.48
C VAL A 130 16.08 17.84 -22.32
N ALA A 131 14.85 18.37 -22.24
CA ALA A 131 14.47 19.57 -22.97
C ALA A 131 15.29 20.79 -22.51
N ALA A 132 15.52 20.93 -21.21
CA ALA A 132 16.33 22.02 -20.66
C ALA A 132 17.80 21.96 -21.07
N THR A 133 18.36 20.75 -21.23
CA THR A 133 19.80 20.56 -21.51
C THR A 133 20.13 20.44 -23.00
N ARG A 134 19.26 19.80 -23.78
CA ARG A 134 19.51 19.43 -25.19
C ARG A 134 18.41 19.92 -26.14
N GLY A 135 17.39 20.60 -25.63
CA GLY A 135 16.30 21.15 -26.41
C GLY A 135 15.16 20.16 -26.66
N ARG A 136 14.02 20.72 -27.07
CA ARG A 136 12.74 20.02 -27.26
C ARG A 136 12.84 18.78 -28.14
N MET A 137 13.57 18.83 -29.25
CA MET A 137 13.64 17.70 -30.19
C MET A 137 14.37 16.49 -29.61
N HIS A 138 15.33 16.70 -28.69
CA HIS A 138 15.95 15.60 -27.96
C HIS A 138 14.97 14.95 -26.99
N ALA A 139 14.15 15.75 -26.29
CA ALA A 139 13.09 15.20 -25.43
C ALA A 139 12.06 14.39 -26.23
N VAL A 140 11.64 14.87 -27.42
CA VAL A 140 10.76 14.12 -28.34
C VAL A 140 11.40 12.78 -28.75
N ARG A 141 12.70 12.77 -29.04
CA ARG A 141 13.42 11.53 -29.36
C ARG A 141 13.47 10.58 -28.16
N THR A 142 13.77 11.08 -26.97
CA THR A 142 13.79 10.29 -25.73
C THR A 142 12.42 9.68 -25.41
N LEU A 143 11.34 10.46 -25.57
CA LEU A 143 9.97 9.96 -25.40
C LEU A 143 9.70 8.78 -26.34
N ARG A 144 10.01 8.92 -27.64
CA ARG A 144 9.74 7.86 -28.62
C ARG A 144 10.64 6.63 -28.46
N GLN A 145 11.84 6.80 -27.90
CA GLN A 145 12.70 5.67 -27.56
C GLN A 145 12.13 4.85 -26.41
N ARG A 146 11.53 5.50 -25.40
CA ARG A 146 10.89 4.82 -24.27
C ARG A 146 9.47 4.32 -24.60
N LEU A 147 8.73 5.07 -25.40
CA LEU A 147 7.34 4.80 -25.77
C LEU A 147 7.20 4.83 -27.30
N PRO A 148 7.59 3.73 -27.98
CA PRO A 148 7.50 3.63 -29.44
C PRO A 148 6.07 3.71 -29.99
N VAL A 149 5.06 3.48 -29.13
CA VAL A 149 3.63 3.57 -29.47
C VAL A 149 3.23 4.96 -29.99
N PHE A 150 3.93 6.01 -29.55
CA PHE A 150 3.63 7.36 -30.02
C PHE A 150 4.14 7.60 -31.44
N SER A 151 3.23 8.08 -32.29
CA SER A 151 3.61 8.63 -33.58
C SER A 151 4.49 9.89 -33.42
N PRO A 152 5.25 10.28 -34.45
CA PRO A 152 6.05 11.50 -34.40
C PRO A 152 5.24 12.75 -34.02
N ALA A 153 4.03 12.89 -34.55
CA ALA A 153 3.15 14.03 -34.27
C ALA A 153 2.64 14.02 -32.82
N GLU A 154 2.25 12.85 -32.31
CA GLU A 154 1.81 12.71 -30.92
C GLU A 154 2.95 12.98 -29.95
N ALA A 155 4.16 12.50 -30.22
CA ALA A 155 5.31 12.76 -29.37
C ALA A 155 5.69 14.25 -29.32
N ILE A 156 5.62 14.96 -30.45
CA ILE A 156 5.81 16.43 -30.48
C ILE A 156 4.72 17.12 -29.66
N THR A 157 3.46 16.70 -29.82
CA THR A 157 2.32 17.26 -29.10
C THR A 157 2.44 17.02 -27.58
N TYR A 158 2.85 15.81 -27.18
CA TYR A 158 3.07 15.44 -25.78
C TYR A 158 4.12 16.34 -25.14
N VAL A 159 5.31 16.42 -25.74
CA VAL A 159 6.43 17.18 -25.17
C VAL A 159 6.13 18.68 -25.18
N SER A 160 5.51 19.21 -26.24
CA SER A 160 5.19 20.65 -26.29
C SER A 160 4.19 21.02 -25.19
N GLY A 161 3.10 20.25 -25.04
CA GLY A 161 2.15 20.47 -23.95
C GLY A 161 2.78 20.32 -22.56
N LEU A 162 3.66 19.32 -22.38
CA LEU A 162 4.39 19.13 -21.12
C LEU A 162 5.26 20.32 -20.74
N LEU A 163 5.93 20.93 -21.73
CA LEU A 163 6.81 22.10 -21.50
C LEU A 163 6.03 23.40 -21.32
N GLU A 164 4.83 23.49 -21.90
CA GLU A 164 3.91 24.62 -21.72
C GLU A 164 3.08 24.51 -20.42
N GLY A 165 3.12 23.34 -19.76
CA GLY A 165 2.53 23.11 -18.44
C GLY A 165 2.21 21.65 -18.22
N ASN A 166 1.21 21.13 -18.94
CA ASN A 166 0.73 19.75 -18.82
C ASN A 166 0.60 19.08 -20.18
N ALA A 167 1.08 17.84 -20.28
CA ALA A 167 0.86 17.01 -21.45
C ALA A 167 -0.66 16.76 -21.64
N PRO A 168 -1.16 16.66 -22.90
CA PRO A 168 -2.57 16.41 -23.14
C PRO A 168 -3.05 15.10 -22.49
N ALA A 169 -4.13 15.16 -21.72
CA ALA A 169 -4.65 14.05 -20.92
C ALA A 169 -4.82 12.74 -21.71
N ARG A 170 -5.29 12.83 -22.97
CA ARG A 170 -5.43 11.66 -23.85
C ARG A 170 -4.11 10.93 -24.12
N LEU A 171 -3.00 11.66 -24.24
CA LEU A 171 -1.69 11.09 -24.48
C LEU A 171 -1.04 10.65 -23.16
N VAL A 172 -1.31 11.35 -22.06
CA VAL A 172 -0.94 10.89 -20.72
C VAL A 172 -1.57 9.52 -20.45
N ALA A 173 -2.85 9.32 -20.77
CA ALA A 173 -3.51 8.02 -20.61
C ALA A 173 -2.83 6.88 -21.40
N VAL A 174 -2.33 7.16 -22.60
CA VAL A 174 -1.52 6.19 -23.37
C VAL A 174 -0.21 5.90 -22.66
N ALA A 175 0.52 6.92 -22.21
CA ALA A 175 1.77 6.74 -21.47
C ALA A 175 1.55 5.98 -20.15
N THR A 176 0.46 6.26 -19.42
CA THR A 176 0.07 5.53 -18.21
C THR A 176 -0.16 4.07 -18.53
N ARG A 177 -0.92 3.75 -19.58
CA ARG A 177 -1.19 2.35 -19.95
C ARG A 177 0.08 1.58 -20.30
N GLU A 178 1.06 2.24 -20.92
CA GLU A 178 2.31 1.59 -21.32
C GLU A 178 3.34 1.50 -20.19
N LEU A 179 3.36 2.47 -19.26
CA LEU A 179 4.39 2.56 -18.22
C LEU A 179 3.94 2.07 -16.84
N VAL A 180 2.64 2.10 -16.56
CA VAL A 180 2.11 1.66 -15.27
C VAL A 180 1.60 0.25 -15.46
N GLU A 181 2.35 -0.71 -14.93
CA GLU A 181 1.91 -2.11 -14.91
C GLU A 181 0.55 -2.20 -14.20
N PRO A 182 -0.42 -2.93 -14.79
CA PRO A 182 -1.66 -3.21 -14.09
C PRO A 182 -1.35 -3.85 -12.74
N LEU A 183 -2.01 -3.37 -11.68
CA LEU A 183 -1.84 -3.94 -10.36
C LEU A 183 -2.09 -5.45 -10.41
N ASN A 184 -1.06 -6.23 -10.05
CA ASN A 184 -1.23 -7.66 -9.88
C ASN A 184 -2.15 -7.88 -8.66
N PRO A 185 -3.35 -8.46 -8.82
CA PRO A 185 -4.29 -8.63 -7.71
C PRO A 185 -3.74 -9.52 -6.59
N VAL A 186 -2.75 -10.38 -6.87
CA VAL A 186 -2.04 -11.17 -5.86
C VAL A 186 -1.16 -10.29 -4.95
N LEU A 187 -0.67 -9.17 -5.48
CA LEU A 187 0.15 -8.20 -4.76
C LEU A 187 -0.66 -7.08 -4.11
N GLY A 188 -1.93 -6.93 -4.51
CA GLY A 188 -2.81 -5.86 -4.05
C GLY A 188 -3.21 -5.97 -2.58
N VAL A 189 -3.49 -4.80 -2.00
CA VAL A 189 -4.01 -4.66 -0.65
C VAL A 189 -5.51 -4.97 -0.64
N LYS A 190 -5.92 -5.93 0.20
CA LYS A 190 -7.32 -6.26 0.43
C LYS A 190 -7.83 -5.55 1.68
N THR A 191 -8.89 -4.76 1.54
CA THR A 191 -9.56 -4.15 2.70
C THR A 191 -10.47 -5.14 3.39
N ILE A 192 -10.28 -5.31 4.70
CA ILE A 192 -11.12 -6.16 5.56
C ILE A 192 -12.16 -5.29 6.27
N LEU A 193 -11.72 -4.15 6.82
CA LEU A 193 -12.57 -3.16 7.45
C LEU A 193 -11.99 -1.77 7.19
N SER A 194 -12.75 -0.86 6.60
CA SER A 194 -12.27 0.51 6.36
C SER A 194 -12.40 1.36 7.62
N GLY A 195 -11.53 2.36 7.80
CA GLY A 195 -11.65 3.30 8.91
C GLY A 195 -12.98 4.08 8.90
N ALA A 196 -13.55 4.30 7.71
CA ALA A 196 -14.90 4.86 7.57
C ALA A 196 -15.98 3.96 8.19
N ALA A 197 -15.89 2.64 8.00
CA ALA A 197 -16.82 1.68 8.59
C ALA A 197 -16.66 1.59 10.11
N ILE A 198 -15.42 1.64 10.62
CA ILE A 198 -15.14 1.68 12.07
C ILE A 198 -15.82 2.89 12.72
N ARG A 199 -15.60 4.09 12.17
CA ARG A 199 -16.20 5.32 12.68
C ARG A 199 -17.72 5.32 12.61
N ALA A 200 -18.31 4.74 11.56
CA ALA A 200 -19.75 4.64 11.42
C ALA A 200 -20.38 3.76 12.52
N GLY A 201 -19.72 2.65 12.90
CA GLY A 201 -20.17 1.77 13.97
C GLY A 201 -20.00 2.32 15.39
N GLN A 202 -19.19 3.37 15.56
CA GLN A 202 -18.95 4.03 16.86
C GLN A 202 -19.87 5.23 17.12
N ARG A 203 -20.71 5.63 16.15
CA ARG A 203 -21.63 6.76 16.34
C ARG A 203 -22.78 6.31 17.25
N PRO A 204 -23.01 6.95 18.41
CA PRO A 204 -24.18 6.63 19.23
C PRO A 204 -25.43 6.98 18.43
N GLU A 205 -26.38 6.05 18.36
CA GLU A 205 -27.72 6.35 17.88
C GLU A 205 -28.29 7.47 18.75
N GLY A 206 -28.66 8.58 18.10
CA GLY A 206 -29.17 9.78 18.76
C GLY A 206 -30.61 9.64 19.22
#